data_AF-A0A5E4XWW9-F1
#
_entry.id   AF-A0A5E4XWW9-F1
#
_cell.length_a   1.000
_cell.length_b   1.000
_cell.length_c   1.000
_cell.angle_alpha   90.00
_cell.angle_beta   90.00
_cell.angle_gamma   90.00
#
_symmetry.space_group_name_H-M   'P 1'
#
loop_
_entity.id
_entity.type
_entity.pdbx_description
1 polymer ?
#
loop_
_entity_poly.entity_id
_entity_poly.type
_entity_poly.pdbx_seq_one_letter_code
_entity_poly.pdbx_strand_id
1 'polypeptide(L)'
;MLREWEALSSEQIEDEGGIRGFAEKRNVRYATMRIYLRASGGLRPRGNDRFRVKARPVTNAVLNEWKKLTKEQIEKVGGTEGFASKHNVRLATLRMYVRASGGLSPDGEERLRAHEMKPVTNAILEEWKKLTKEQIAAEGGLRGFARKHNVLYKLLERYACASGGLRPHGEDRLNGHEKNPVTVAMLEEWDALGEEQLKREGGFTGFVKKHNVATAKLQVYVYTSGGLRPRGRARLGRHKRIGITNATLGA
;
A
#
# COMPACT_ATOMS: atom_id res chain seq x y z
N MET A 1 20.31 23.52 -2.17
CA MET A 1 19.45 23.92 -3.30
C MET A 1 18.04 24.34 -2.91
N LEU A 2 17.17 23.49 -2.35
CA LEU A 2 15.81 23.93 -1.98
C LEU A 2 15.81 25.04 -0.92
N ARG A 3 16.68 24.96 0.10
CA ARG A 3 16.87 26.06 1.08
C ARG A 3 17.50 27.31 0.47
N GLU A 4 18.36 27.15 -0.54
CA GLU A 4 18.97 28.29 -1.22
C GLU A 4 17.89 29.09 -1.94
N TRP A 5 17.00 28.43 -2.70
CA TRP A 5 15.88 29.09 -3.35
C TRP A 5 14.92 29.75 -2.35
N GLU A 6 14.65 29.09 -1.22
CA GLU A 6 13.79 29.64 -0.17
C GLU A 6 14.36 30.91 0.48
N ALA A 7 15.68 31.07 0.47
CA ALA A 7 16.36 32.23 1.05
C ALA A 7 16.49 33.42 0.07
N LEU A 8 16.16 33.26 -1.22
CA LEU A 8 16.27 34.33 -2.20
C LEU A 8 15.13 35.35 -2.04
N SER A 9 15.48 36.64 -2.13
CA SER A 9 14.51 37.72 -2.34
C SER A 9 13.98 37.70 -3.77
N SER A 10 12.91 38.45 -4.04
CA SER A 10 12.36 38.58 -5.40
C SER A 10 13.39 39.12 -6.41
N GLU A 11 14.20 40.10 -6.01
CA GLU A 11 15.27 40.69 -6.82
C GLU A 11 16.35 39.65 -7.15
N GLN A 12 16.79 38.89 -6.14
CA GLN A 12 17.76 37.81 -6.35
C GLN A 12 17.22 36.68 -7.23
N ILE A 13 15.90 36.44 -7.22
CA ILE A 13 15.26 35.46 -8.10
C ILE A 13 15.29 35.93 -9.55
N GLU A 14 15.09 37.23 -9.80
CA GLU A 14 15.20 37.82 -11.14
C GLU A 14 16.65 37.74 -11.65
N ASP A 15 17.64 38.07 -10.83
CA ASP A 15 19.07 37.94 -11.14
C ASP A 15 19.50 36.49 -11.41
N GLU A 16 18.82 35.53 -10.77
CA GLU A 16 19.01 34.11 -11.01
C GLU A 16 18.37 33.64 -12.34
N GLY A 17 17.65 34.50 -13.07
CA GLY A 17 16.91 34.15 -14.29
C GLY A 17 15.66 33.31 -13.99
N GLY A 18 15.06 33.54 -12.81
CA GLY A 18 13.95 32.76 -12.27
C GLY A 18 14.33 31.29 -12.01
N ILE A 19 13.31 30.43 -11.91
CA ILE A 19 13.53 28.99 -11.67
C ILE A 19 14.39 28.36 -12.79
N ARG A 20 14.30 28.89 -14.01
CA ARG A 20 15.02 28.36 -15.17
C ARG A 20 16.52 28.60 -15.06
N GLY A 21 16.95 29.85 -14.89
CA GLY A 21 18.37 30.16 -14.74
C GLY A 21 18.96 29.55 -13.46
N PHE A 22 18.20 29.55 -12.35
CA PHE A 22 18.61 28.90 -11.11
C PHE A 22 18.88 27.40 -11.29
N ALA A 23 18.05 26.72 -12.09
CA ALA A 23 18.19 25.29 -12.40
C ALA A 23 19.38 25.02 -13.33
N GLU A 24 19.57 25.85 -14.36
CA GLU A 24 20.67 25.75 -15.32
C GLU A 24 22.04 25.91 -14.62
N LYS A 25 22.21 26.94 -13.80
CA LYS A 25 23.44 27.19 -13.03
C LYS A 25 23.82 26.04 -12.09
N ARG A 26 22.85 25.23 -11.69
CA ARG A 26 23.02 24.11 -10.75
C ARG A 26 22.96 22.75 -11.44
N ASN A 27 22.94 22.72 -12.78
CA ASN A 27 22.85 21.53 -13.61
C ASN A 27 21.69 20.59 -13.20
N VAL A 28 20.52 21.16 -12.90
CA VAL A 28 19.29 20.41 -12.63
C VAL A 28 18.24 20.73 -13.67
N ARG A 29 17.44 19.72 -14.05
CA ARG A 29 16.33 19.92 -14.97
C ARG A 29 15.33 20.93 -14.41
N TYR A 30 15.03 21.97 -15.18
CA TYR A 30 13.97 22.94 -14.88
C TYR A 30 12.64 22.28 -14.47
N ALA A 31 12.25 21.24 -15.20
CA ALA A 31 11.03 20.47 -14.90
C ALA A 31 11.02 19.88 -13.48
N THR A 32 12.17 19.43 -13.00
CA THR A 32 12.33 18.94 -11.62
C THR A 32 12.20 20.08 -10.63
N MET A 33 12.86 21.22 -10.87
CA MET A 33 12.80 22.37 -9.96
C MET A 33 11.39 22.93 -9.81
N ARG A 34 10.62 23.02 -10.91
CA ARG A 34 9.23 23.52 -10.89
C ARG A 34 8.27 22.67 -10.04
N ILE A 35 8.62 21.41 -9.74
CA ILE A 35 7.86 20.55 -8.82
C ILE A 35 7.99 21.03 -7.37
N TYR A 36 9.14 21.58 -7.00
CA TYR A 36 9.49 21.91 -5.60
C TYR A 36 9.49 23.41 -5.30
N LEU A 37 9.70 24.26 -6.31
CA LEU A 37 9.90 25.71 -6.15
C LEU A 37 8.68 26.51 -6.63
N ARG A 38 8.38 27.63 -5.97
CA ARG A 38 7.41 28.65 -6.43
C ARG A 38 8.17 29.72 -7.21
N ALA A 39 7.57 30.22 -8.30
CA ALA A 39 8.21 31.20 -9.18
C ALA A 39 8.45 32.54 -8.47
N SER A 40 7.55 32.92 -7.57
CA SER A 40 7.63 34.09 -6.71
C SER A 40 8.55 33.93 -5.49
N GLY A 41 9.40 32.89 -5.46
CA GLY A 41 10.20 32.54 -4.30
C GLY A 41 9.52 31.59 -3.32
N GLY A 42 10.34 30.94 -2.49
CA GLY A 42 9.89 29.91 -1.55
C GLY A 42 9.55 28.56 -2.19
N LEU A 43 9.01 27.66 -1.36
CA LEU A 43 8.80 26.25 -1.72
C LEU A 43 7.32 25.92 -1.96
N ARG A 44 7.10 24.98 -2.88
CA ARG A 44 5.84 24.24 -3.03
C ARG A 44 5.71 23.20 -1.91
N PRO A 45 4.51 22.64 -1.67
CA PRO A 45 4.33 21.58 -0.67
C PRO A 45 5.32 20.43 -0.79
N ARG A 46 5.60 19.97 -2.02
CA ARG A 46 6.60 18.92 -2.26
C ARG A 46 8.00 19.35 -1.84
N GLY A 47 8.35 20.62 -2.01
CA GLY A 47 9.62 21.19 -1.55
C GLY A 47 9.69 21.20 -0.02
N ASN A 48 8.63 21.70 0.62
CA ASN A 48 8.51 21.69 2.08
C ASN A 48 8.54 20.27 2.68
N ASP A 49 7.86 19.32 2.05
CA ASP A 49 7.82 17.92 2.49
C ASP A 49 9.22 17.26 2.46
N ARG A 50 10.15 17.72 1.61
CA ARG A 50 11.54 17.22 1.60
C ARG A 50 12.30 17.54 2.88
N PHE A 51 11.92 18.59 3.58
CA PHE A 51 12.53 18.98 4.85
C PHE A 51 11.82 18.42 6.07
N ARG A 52 10.66 17.78 5.89
CA ARG A 52 9.93 17.10 6.97
C ARG A 52 10.53 15.72 7.22
N VAL A 53 11.72 15.71 7.82
CA VAL A 53 12.40 14.49 8.28
C VAL A 53 11.56 13.74 9.34
N LYS A 54 10.70 14.47 10.07
CA LYS A 54 9.79 13.94 11.12
C LYS A 54 8.35 14.45 10.96
N ALA A 55 7.76 14.31 9.78
CA ALA A 55 6.32 14.57 9.65
C ALA A 55 5.54 13.64 10.59
N ARG A 56 4.58 14.20 11.34
CA ARG A 56 3.68 13.43 12.19
C ARG A 56 2.73 12.59 11.33
N PRO A 57 2.30 11.42 11.81
CA PRO A 57 1.23 10.68 11.15
C PRO A 57 -0.06 11.51 11.20
N VAL A 58 -0.89 11.39 10.16
CA VAL A 58 -2.27 11.89 10.24
C VAL A 58 -3.01 11.04 11.26
N THR A 59 -3.46 11.63 12.37
CA THR A 59 -4.16 10.94 13.46
C THR A 59 -5.68 11.14 13.35
N ASN A 60 -6.46 10.36 14.09
CA ASN A 60 -7.91 10.56 14.16
C ASN A 60 -8.26 11.94 14.74
N ALA A 61 -7.45 12.48 15.66
CA ALA A 61 -7.62 13.84 16.17
C ALA A 61 -7.47 14.90 15.07
N VAL A 62 -6.46 14.77 14.20
CA VAL A 62 -6.25 15.67 13.05
C VAL A 62 -7.43 15.59 12.08
N LEU A 63 -7.97 14.40 11.82
CA LEU A 63 -9.14 14.23 10.96
C LEU A 63 -10.41 14.80 11.57
N ASN A 64 -10.61 14.60 12.88
CA ASN A 64 -11.74 15.17 13.61
C ASN A 64 -11.68 16.71 13.66
N GLU A 65 -10.49 17.31 13.78
CA GLU A 65 -10.33 18.77 13.68
C GLU A 65 -10.70 19.24 12.27
N TRP A 66 -10.16 18.62 11.23
CA TRP A 66 -10.49 18.98 9.84
C TRP A 66 -11.99 18.88 9.55
N LYS A 67 -12.63 17.80 10.00
CA LYS A 67 -14.06 17.55 9.81
C LYS A 67 -14.95 18.65 10.40
N LYS A 68 -14.48 19.34 11.45
CA LYS A 68 -15.21 20.43 12.12
C LYS A 68 -15.02 21.79 11.47
N LEU A 69 -14.05 21.94 10.56
CA LEU A 69 -13.78 23.23 9.94
C LEU A 69 -14.86 23.58 8.90
N THR A 70 -15.34 24.82 8.94
CA THR A 70 -16.11 25.41 7.84
C THR A 70 -15.20 25.79 6.68
N LYS A 71 -15.78 26.10 5.53
CA LYS A 71 -15.03 26.53 4.34
C LYS A 71 -14.21 27.79 4.63
N GLU A 72 -14.77 28.75 5.34
CA GLU A 72 -14.14 30.02 5.72
C GLU A 72 -12.95 29.78 6.66
N GLN A 73 -13.11 28.84 7.60
CA GLN A 73 -12.01 28.46 8.51
C GLN A 73 -10.89 27.73 7.76
N ILE A 74 -11.22 26.89 6.78
CA ILE A 74 -10.24 26.24 5.90
C ILE A 74 -9.45 27.28 5.11
N GLU A 75 -10.13 28.27 4.51
CA GLU A 75 -9.47 29.35 3.78
C GLU A 75 -8.55 30.17 4.70
N LYS A 76 -9.02 30.50 5.91
CA LYS A 76 -8.23 31.24 6.92
C LYS A 76 -6.94 30.54 7.33
N VAL A 77 -6.92 29.20 7.37
CA VAL A 77 -5.70 28.43 7.67
C VAL A 77 -4.86 28.11 6.44
N GLY A 78 -5.14 28.72 5.27
CA GLY A 78 -4.39 28.50 4.03
C GLY A 78 -4.75 27.18 3.33
N GLY A 79 -5.99 26.74 3.46
CA GLY A 79 -6.51 25.51 2.86
C GLY A 79 -5.92 24.24 3.47
N THR A 80 -6.02 23.13 2.73
CA THR A 80 -5.44 21.84 3.16
C THR A 80 -3.91 21.92 3.33
N GLU A 81 -3.23 22.81 2.59
CA GLU A 81 -1.79 23.01 2.69
C GLU A 81 -1.41 23.66 4.02
N GLY A 82 -2.01 24.79 4.36
CA GLY A 82 -1.68 25.45 5.62
C GLY A 82 -2.15 24.65 6.84
N PHE A 83 -3.25 23.89 6.75
CA PHE A 83 -3.62 22.93 7.78
C PHE A 83 -2.60 21.80 7.95
N ALA A 84 -2.10 21.22 6.86
CA ALA A 84 -1.04 20.21 6.91
C ALA A 84 0.25 20.76 7.54
N SER A 85 0.54 22.04 7.32
CA SER A 85 1.66 22.75 7.96
C SER A 85 1.45 22.99 9.43
N LYS A 86 0.29 23.51 9.84
CA LYS A 86 -0.11 23.69 11.24
C LYS A 86 0.08 22.40 12.06
N HIS A 87 -0.28 21.25 11.48
CA HIS A 87 -0.21 19.95 12.14
C HIS A 87 1.09 19.17 11.92
N ASN A 88 2.02 19.72 11.15
CA ASN A 88 3.25 19.05 10.72
C ASN A 88 3.00 17.63 10.14
N VAL A 89 1.93 17.44 9.37
CA VAL A 89 1.62 16.18 8.66
C VAL A 89 1.96 16.28 7.19
N ARG A 90 2.26 15.17 6.51
CA ARG A 90 2.50 15.19 5.06
C ARG A 90 1.23 15.55 4.31
N LEU A 91 1.29 16.55 3.42
CA LEU A 91 0.12 16.99 2.66
C LEU A 91 -0.45 15.86 1.79
N ALA A 92 0.42 15.10 1.13
CA ALA A 92 0.01 13.97 0.29
C ALA A 92 -0.79 12.93 1.09
N THR A 93 -0.36 12.63 2.33
CA THR A 93 -1.08 11.70 3.22
C THR A 93 -2.40 12.28 3.70
N LEU A 94 -2.43 13.56 4.09
CA LEU A 94 -3.65 14.22 4.53
C LEU A 94 -4.73 14.20 3.44
N ARG A 95 -4.34 14.49 2.19
CA ARG A 95 -5.24 14.48 1.01
C ARG A 95 -5.89 13.13 0.71
N MET A 96 -5.38 12.03 1.26
CA MET A 96 -6.06 10.73 1.14
C MET A 96 -7.35 10.68 1.98
N TYR A 97 -7.41 11.46 3.07
CA TYR A 97 -8.47 11.37 4.07
C TYR A 97 -9.42 12.57 4.09
N VAL A 98 -9.06 13.67 3.42
CA VAL A 98 -9.83 14.93 3.48
C VAL A 98 -10.17 15.46 2.10
N ARG A 99 -11.27 16.21 1.99
CA ARG A 99 -11.63 16.94 0.77
C ARG A 99 -11.19 18.40 0.89
N ALA A 100 -10.68 18.99 -0.19
CA ALA A 100 -10.21 20.37 -0.20
C ALA A 100 -11.31 21.39 0.15
N SER A 101 -12.56 21.08 -0.18
CA SER A 101 -13.74 21.88 0.13
C SER A 101 -14.24 21.74 1.58
N GLY A 102 -13.58 20.94 2.41
CA GLY A 102 -14.02 20.59 3.75
C GLY A 102 -14.65 19.20 3.86
N GLY A 103 -14.70 18.69 5.09
CA GLY A 103 -15.12 17.32 5.38
C GLY A 103 -14.11 16.25 4.98
N LEU A 104 -14.48 14.98 5.19
CA LEU A 104 -13.60 13.83 4.96
C LEU A 104 -13.86 13.15 3.61
N SER A 105 -12.82 12.50 3.10
CA SER A 105 -12.96 11.53 2.01
C SER A 105 -13.65 10.26 2.53
N PRO A 106 -14.14 9.36 1.66
CA PRO A 106 -14.64 8.06 2.09
C PRO A 106 -13.64 7.29 2.96
N ASP A 107 -12.35 7.33 2.60
CA ASP A 107 -11.28 6.67 3.35
C ASP A 107 -11.05 7.35 4.72
N GLY A 108 -11.27 8.67 4.82
CA GLY A 108 -11.21 9.41 6.08
C GLY A 108 -12.37 9.07 7.02
N GLU A 109 -13.59 8.99 6.50
CA GLU A 109 -14.77 8.56 7.29
C GLU A 109 -14.64 7.11 7.75
N GLU A 110 -14.23 6.21 6.85
CA GLU A 110 -14.00 4.80 7.16
C GLU A 110 -12.96 4.65 8.28
N ARG A 111 -11.86 5.41 8.20
CA ARG A 111 -10.82 5.39 9.23
C ARG A 111 -11.33 5.83 10.60
N LEU A 112 -12.16 6.86 10.67
CA LEU A 112 -12.70 7.31 11.96
C LEU A 112 -13.65 6.28 12.56
N ARG A 113 -14.45 5.62 11.73
CA ARG A 113 -15.42 4.60 12.16
C ARG A 113 -14.84 3.20 12.30
N ALA A 114 -13.55 3.00 12.04
CA ALA A 114 -12.95 1.66 11.97
C ALA A 114 -13.15 0.82 13.24
N HIS A 115 -13.26 1.46 14.41
CA HIS A 115 -13.49 0.81 15.70
C HIS A 115 -14.94 0.32 15.88
N GLU A 116 -15.89 0.82 15.09
CA GLU A 116 -17.31 0.46 15.12
C GLU A 116 -17.66 -0.63 14.09
N MET A 117 -16.71 -1.00 13.23
CA MET A 117 -16.95 -1.92 12.12
C MET A 117 -16.73 -3.38 12.52
N LYS A 118 -17.56 -4.25 11.95
CA LYS A 118 -17.49 -5.70 12.15
C LYS A 118 -16.25 -6.30 11.46
N PRO A 119 -15.73 -7.43 11.96
CA PRO A 119 -14.71 -8.18 11.25
C PRO A 119 -15.26 -8.75 9.94
N VAL A 120 -14.39 -8.92 8.94
CA VAL A 120 -14.73 -9.68 7.73
C VAL A 120 -14.80 -11.17 8.10
N THR A 121 -15.98 -11.78 7.96
CA THR A 121 -16.24 -13.19 8.27
C THR A 121 -16.19 -14.05 7.01
N ASN A 122 -16.13 -15.37 7.18
CA ASN A 122 -16.19 -16.30 6.04
C ASN A 122 -17.55 -16.21 5.33
N ALA A 123 -18.64 -16.02 6.06
CA ALA A 123 -19.98 -15.84 5.47
C ALA A 123 -20.05 -14.62 4.53
N ILE A 124 -19.42 -13.50 4.90
CA ILE A 124 -19.35 -12.29 4.06
C ILE A 124 -18.56 -12.57 2.77
N LEU A 125 -17.47 -13.33 2.86
CA LEU A 125 -16.66 -13.69 1.68
C LEU A 125 -17.41 -14.66 0.75
N GLU A 126 -18.13 -15.63 1.31
CA GLU A 126 -19.00 -16.54 0.56
C GLU A 126 -20.12 -15.80 -0.15
N GLU A 127 -20.78 -14.85 0.51
CA GLU A 127 -21.81 -14.01 -0.11
C GLU A 127 -21.21 -13.21 -1.27
N TRP A 128 -20.09 -12.51 -1.06
CA TRP A 128 -19.43 -11.74 -2.11
C TRP A 128 -19.03 -12.60 -3.32
N LYS A 129 -18.51 -13.81 -3.07
CA LYS A 129 -18.09 -14.75 -4.12
C LYS A 129 -19.24 -15.18 -5.01
N LYS A 130 -20.48 -15.20 -4.51
CA LYS A 130 -21.68 -15.63 -5.23
C LYS A 130 -22.34 -14.52 -6.05
N LEU A 131 -21.97 -13.26 -5.83
CA LEU A 131 -22.62 -12.15 -6.54
C LEU A 131 -22.25 -12.12 -8.03
N THR A 132 -23.25 -11.91 -8.88
CA THR A 132 -23.04 -11.60 -10.30
C THR A 132 -22.56 -10.15 -10.48
N LYS A 133 -22.10 -9.80 -11.69
CA LYS A 133 -21.66 -8.43 -12.00
C LYS A 133 -22.79 -7.41 -11.80
N GLU A 134 -24.02 -7.78 -12.16
CA GLU A 134 -25.21 -6.94 -12.04
C GLU A 134 -25.56 -6.72 -10.56
N GLN A 135 -25.48 -7.77 -9.73
CA GLN A 135 -25.69 -7.66 -8.29
C GLN A 135 -24.60 -6.81 -7.62
N ILE A 136 -23.34 -6.98 -8.03
CA ILE A 136 -22.22 -6.14 -7.55
C ILE A 136 -22.46 -4.67 -7.89
N ALA A 137 -22.92 -4.37 -9.10
CA ALA A 137 -23.25 -3.00 -9.49
C ALA A 137 -24.41 -2.43 -8.66
N ALA A 138 -25.46 -3.22 -8.43
CA ALA A 138 -26.60 -2.83 -7.59
C ALA A 138 -26.20 -2.56 -6.13
N GLU A 139 -25.24 -3.32 -5.60
CA GLU A 139 -24.64 -3.11 -4.28
C GLU A 139 -23.72 -1.87 -4.21
N GLY A 140 -23.51 -1.14 -5.32
CA GLY A 140 -22.57 -0.01 -5.38
C GLY A 140 -21.10 -0.46 -5.35
N GLY A 141 -20.83 -1.65 -5.87
CA GLY A 141 -19.51 -2.29 -5.86
C GLY A 141 -19.08 -2.76 -4.48
N LEU A 142 -17.80 -3.14 -4.37
CA LEU A 142 -17.22 -3.66 -3.13
C LEU A 142 -17.34 -2.67 -1.95
N ARG A 143 -17.33 -1.36 -2.23
CA ARG A 143 -17.52 -0.32 -1.21
C ARG A 143 -18.94 -0.28 -0.67
N GLY A 144 -19.97 -0.42 -1.52
CA GLY A 144 -21.34 -0.42 -1.02
C GLY A 144 -21.70 -1.74 -0.32
N PHE A 145 -21.19 -2.87 -0.80
CA PHE A 145 -21.27 -4.15 -0.09
C PHE A 145 -20.60 -4.10 1.29
N ALA A 146 -19.41 -3.49 1.41
CA ALA A 146 -18.76 -3.29 2.70
C ALA A 146 -19.60 -2.45 3.67
N ARG A 147 -20.28 -1.41 3.17
CA ARG A 147 -21.21 -0.60 3.98
C ARG A 147 -22.43 -1.41 4.42
N LYS A 148 -23.05 -2.18 3.52
CA LYS A 148 -24.19 -3.06 3.82
C LYS A 148 -23.88 -4.01 4.98
N HIS A 149 -22.67 -4.58 4.98
CA HIS A 149 -22.21 -5.51 6.01
C HIS A 149 -21.53 -4.86 7.22
N ASN A 150 -21.46 -3.52 7.24
CA ASN A 150 -20.75 -2.74 8.26
C ASN A 150 -19.32 -3.23 8.52
N VAL A 151 -18.56 -3.52 7.46
CA VAL A 151 -17.15 -3.92 7.53
C VAL A 151 -16.25 -2.88 6.88
N LEU A 152 -14.98 -2.87 7.28
CA LEU A 152 -13.96 -2.05 6.63
C LEU A 152 -13.78 -2.52 5.17
N TYR A 153 -14.09 -1.63 4.22
CA TYR A 153 -13.77 -1.79 2.80
C TYR A 153 -12.29 -2.13 2.60
N LYS A 154 -11.37 -1.40 3.27
CA LYS A 154 -9.93 -1.66 3.12
C LYS A 154 -9.50 -3.03 3.64
N LEU A 155 -10.24 -3.59 4.59
CA LEU A 155 -10.01 -4.95 5.07
C LEU A 155 -10.61 -5.98 4.10
N LEU A 156 -11.84 -5.75 3.64
CA LEU A 156 -12.53 -6.60 2.70
C LEU A 156 -11.79 -6.68 1.35
N GLU A 157 -11.25 -5.56 0.87
CA GLU A 157 -10.43 -5.45 -0.34
C GLU A 157 -9.17 -6.34 -0.31
N ARG A 158 -8.69 -6.77 0.87
CA ARG A 158 -7.58 -7.74 0.97
C ARG A 158 -8.00 -9.16 0.57
N TYR A 159 -9.27 -9.50 0.73
CA TYR A 159 -9.80 -10.84 0.47
C TYR A 159 -10.62 -10.90 -0.83
N ALA A 160 -11.25 -9.80 -1.23
CA ALA A 160 -12.19 -9.73 -2.33
C ALA A 160 -11.65 -8.92 -3.52
N CYS A 161 -12.01 -9.34 -4.73
CA CYS A 161 -11.76 -8.57 -5.95
C CYS A 161 -12.92 -7.59 -6.19
N ALA A 162 -12.62 -6.35 -6.58
CA ALA A 162 -13.64 -5.32 -6.78
C ALA A 162 -14.68 -5.65 -7.87
N SER A 163 -14.29 -6.48 -8.85
CA SER A 163 -15.13 -6.95 -9.94
C SER A 163 -15.91 -8.24 -9.64
N GLY A 164 -15.83 -8.74 -8.40
CA GLY A 164 -16.44 -10.02 -7.98
C GLY A 164 -15.41 -11.13 -7.77
N GLY A 165 -15.81 -12.15 -7.01
CA GLY A 165 -14.94 -13.24 -6.59
C GLY A 165 -13.89 -12.83 -5.55
N LEU A 166 -13.00 -13.77 -5.22
CA LEU A 166 -12.00 -13.60 -4.17
C LEU A 166 -10.58 -13.49 -4.72
N ARG A 167 -9.75 -12.77 -3.98
CA ARG A 167 -8.30 -12.79 -4.13
C ARG A 167 -7.75 -14.12 -3.59
N PRO A 168 -6.51 -14.53 -3.94
CA PRO A 168 -5.90 -15.74 -3.40
C PRO A 168 -5.93 -15.80 -1.87
N HIS A 169 -5.79 -14.67 -1.19
CA HIS A 169 -5.89 -14.62 0.27
C HIS A 169 -7.32 -14.87 0.81
N GLY A 170 -8.35 -14.45 0.07
CA GLY A 170 -9.74 -14.78 0.38
C GLY A 170 -10.04 -16.25 0.15
N GLU A 171 -9.56 -16.81 -0.95
CA GLU A 171 -9.69 -18.25 -1.24
C GLU A 171 -8.96 -19.11 -0.21
N ASP A 172 -7.73 -18.75 0.17
CA ASP A 172 -6.97 -19.43 1.23
C ASP A 172 -7.71 -19.38 2.57
N ARG A 173 -8.41 -18.27 2.85
CA ARG A 173 -9.15 -18.12 4.10
C ARG A 173 -10.39 -19.01 4.16
N LEU A 174 -11.10 -19.16 3.04
CA LEU A 174 -12.27 -20.04 2.97
C LEU A 174 -11.87 -21.51 2.88
N ASN A 175 -10.93 -21.82 1.99
CA ASN A 175 -10.62 -23.18 1.56
C ASN A 175 -9.27 -23.67 2.09
N GLY A 176 -8.70 -22.99 3.09
CA GLY A 176 -7.36 -23.29 3.61
C GLY A 176 -7.18 -24.68 4.22
N HIS A 177 -8.30 -25.34 4.56
CA HIS A 177 -8.35 -26.72 5.04
C HIS A 177 -8.21 -27.75 3.91
N GLU A 178 -8.62 -27.39 2.69
CA GLU A 178 -8.46 -28.19 1.48
C GLU A 178 -7.08 -28.01 0.82
N LYS A 179 -6.24 -27.12 1.37
CA LYS A 179 -4.91 -26.82 0.84
C LYS A 179 -3.86 -27.77 1.40
N ASN A 180 -3.01 -28.26 0.51
CA ASN A 180 -1.88 -29.10 0.85
C ASN A 180 -0.90 -28.38 1.80
N PRO A 181 -0.26 -29.10 2.73
CA PRO A 181 0.85 -28.55 3.50
C PRO A 181 2.03 -28.24 2.58
N VAL A 182 2.81 -27.21 2.92
CA VAL A 182 4.08 -26.95 2.22
C VAL A 182 5.07 -28.06 2.59
N THR A 183 5.46 -28.87 1.62
CA THR A 183 6.40 -30.00 1.80
C THR A 183 7.84 -29.59 1.51
N VAL A 184 8.81 -30.43 1.88
CA VAL A 184 10.22 -30.23 1.52
C VAL A 184 10.42 -30.36 0.01
N ALA A 185 9.80 -31.36 -0.62
CA ALA A 185 9.86 -31.55 -2.07
C ALA A 185 9.40 -30.32 -2.86
N MET A 186 8.32 -29.65 -2.42
CA MET A 186 7.87 -28.39 -3.03
C MET A 186 8.90 -27.26 -2.90
N LEU A 187 9.64 -27.21 -1.79
CA LEU A 187 10.69 -26.20 -1.60
C LEU A 187 11.91 -26.51 -2.46
N GLU A 188 12.26 -27.78 -2.66
CA GLU A 188 13.32 -28.20 -3.58
C GLU A 188 12.95 -27.89 -5.03
N GLU A 189 11.73 -28.23 -5.44
CA GLU A 189 11.21 -27.89 -6.77
C GLU A 189 11.25 -26.36 -6.99
N TRP A 190 10.74 -25.57 -6.04
CA TRP A 190 10.76 -24.11 -6.16
C TRP A 190 12.17 -23.51 -6.25
N ASP A 191 13.13 -24.04 -5.48
CA ASP A 191 14.53 -23.55 -5.50
C ASP A 191 15.26 -23.92 -6.79
N ALA A 192 14.83 -24.98 -7.47
CA ALA A 192 15.36 -25.39 -8.77
C ALA A 192 14.78 -24.62 -9.96
N LEU A 193 13.64 -23.93 -9.80
CA LEU A 193 13.01 -23.17 -10.88
C LEU A 193 13.80 -21.90 -11.21
N GLY A 194 14.31 -21.83 -12.44
CA GLY A 194 14.89 -20.61 -13.01
C GLY A 194 13.83 -19.58 -13.38
N GLU A 195 14.25 -18.33 -13.61
CA GLU A 195 13.34 -17.22 -13.93
C GLU A 195 12.45 -17.50 -15.16
N GLU A 196 13.02 -18.08 -16.21
CA GLU A 196 12.29 -18.41 -17.44
C GLU A 196 11.27 -19.53 -17.23
N GLN A 197 11.60 -20.53 -16.40
CA GLN A 197 10.65 -21.59 -16.05
C GLN A 197 9.51 -21.06 -15.20
N LEU A 198 9.81 -20.17 -14.23
CA LEU A 198 8.79 -19.49 -13.44
C LEU A 198 7.83 -18.71 -14.33
N LYS A 199 8.34 -17.91 -15.29
CA LYS A 199 7.47 -17.18 -16.23
C LYS A 199 6.56 -18.13 -17.01
N ARG A 200 7.10 -19.22 -17.55
CA ARG A 200 6.35 -20.21 -18.32
C ARG A 200 5.27 -20.91 -17.49
N GLU A 201 5.55 -21.20 -16.22
CA GLU A 201 4.60 -21.87 -15.32
C GLU A 201 3.58 -20.92 -14.67
N GLY A 202 3.53 -19.63 -15.06
CA GLY A 202 2.61 -18.65 -14.46
C GLY A 202 3.09 -18.09 -13.12
N GLY A 203 4.39 -18.22 -12.85
CA GLY A 203 5.09 -17.71 -11.68
C GLY A 203 4.65 -18.34 -10.38
N PHE A 204 4.83 -17.59 -9.29
CA PHE A 204 4.40 -17.99 -7.95
C PHE A 204 2.93 -18.43 -7.90
N THR A 205 2.04 -17.70 -8.59
CA THR A 205 0.61 -18.03 -8.61
C THR A 205 0.35 -19.36 -9.32
N GLY A 206 1.06 -19.65 -10.42
CA GLY A 206 0.93 -20.92 -11.13
C GLY A 206 1.40 -22.10 -10.29
N PHE A 207 2.53 -21.94 -9.58
CA PHE A 207 3.04 -22.97 -8.67
C PHE A 207 2.09 -23.26 -7.50
N VAL A 208 1.54 -22.22 -6.88
CA VAL A 208 0.51 -22.35 -5.82
C VAL A 208 -0.68 -23.15 -6.31
N LYS A 209 -1.15 -22.90 -7.54
CA LYS A 209 -2.25 -23.65 -8.17
C LYS A 209 -1.88 -25.09 -8.45
N LYS A 210 -0.72 -25.34 -9.08
CA LYS A 210 -0.19 -26.67 -9.42
C LYS A 210 -0.15 -27.59 -8.20
N HIS A 211 0.33 -27.07 -7.07
CA HIS A 211 0.52 -27.83 -5.85
C HIS A 211 -0.65 -27.77 -4.86
N ASN A 212 -1.70 -27.03 -5.20
CA ASN A 212 -2.86 -26.74 -4.34
C ASN A 212 -2.46 -26.34 -2.90
N VAL A 213 -1.43 -25.51 -2.77
CA VAL A 213 -0.97 -25.01 -1.46
C VAL A 213 -1.56 -23.64 -1.18
N ALA A 214 -1.68 -23.26 0.10
CA ALA A 214 -2.09 -21.90 0.43
C ALA A 214 -0.97 -20.90 0.09
N THR A 215 -1.32 -19.82 -0.61
CA THR A 215 -0.42 -18.72 -0.99
C THR A 215 0.32 -18.19 0.23
N ALA A 216 -0.43 -17.87 1.30
CA ALA A 216 0.16 -17.29 2.51
C ALA A 216 1.12 -18.28 3.19
N LYS A 217 0.84 -19.59 3.17
CA LYS A 217 1.71 -20.61 3.77
C LYS A 217 3.01 -20.76 2.97
N LEU A 218 2.95 -20.74 1.64
CA LEU A 218 4.14 -20.88 0.80
C LEU A 218 5.05 -19.63 0.86
N GLN A 219 4.48 -18.43 0.90
CA GLN A 219 5.24 -17.16 1.00
C GLN A 219 6.12 -17.05 2.25
N VAL A 220 5.83 -17.83 3.29
CA VAL A 220 6.68 -17.92 4.50
C VAL A 220 8.06 -18.50 4.17
N TYR A 221 8.15 -19.37 3.16
CA TYR A 221 9.36 -20.13 2.84
C TYR A 221 10.07 -19.65 1.59
N VAL A 222 9.38 -18.95 0.67
CA VAL A 222 9.92 -18.61 -0.65
C VAL A 222 9.72 -17.13 -1.02
N TYR A 223 10.55 -16.60 -1.93
CA TYR A 223 10.28 -15.32 -2.57
C TYR A 223 9.42 -15.53 -3.82
N THR A 224 8.48 -14.62 -4.09
CA THR A 224 7.57 -14.74 -5.26
C THR A 224 8.29 -14.60 -6.59
N SER A 225 9.49 -14.01 -6.59
CA SER A 225 10.37 -13.87 -7.75
C SER A 225 11.25 -15.10 -8.01
N GLY A 226 11.17 -16.13 -7.17
CA GLY A 226 12.04 -17.31 -7.24
C GLY A 226 13.00 -17.41 -6.05
N GLY A 227 13.44 -18.63 -5.76
CA GLY A 227 14.34 -18.96 -4.66
C GLY A 227 13.71 -18.91 -3.26
N LEU A 228 14.48 -19.38 -2.28
CA LEU A 228 14.03 -19.56 -0.90
C LEU A 228 14.27 -18.34 0.00
N ARG A 229 13.40 -18.14 0.98
CA ARG A 229 13.64 -17.28 2.15
C ARG A 229 14.52 -18.00 3.18
N PRO A 230 15.09 -17.29 4.16
CA PRO A 230 15.88 -17.91 5.24
C PRO A 230 15.16 -19.09 5.92
N ARG A 231 13.84 -18.96 6.13
CA ARG A 231 13.03 -20.03 6.75
C ARG A 231 12.88 -21.25 5.83
N GLY A 232 12.77 -21.06 4.52
CA GLY A 232 12.77 -22.14 3.53
C GLY A 232 14.11 -22.88 3.51
N ARG A 233 15.22 -22.13 3.41
CA ARG A 233 16.59 -22.67 3.48
C ARG A 233 16.83 -23.47 4.76
N ALA A 234 16.45 -22.92 5.90
CA ALA A 234 16.61 -23.60 7.19
C ALA A 234 15.81 -24.90 7.26
N ARG A 235 14.59 -24.93 6.69
CA ARG A 235 13.76 -26.14 6.65
C ARG A 235 14.38 -27.21 5.76
N LEU A 236 14.86 -26.86 4.57
CA LEU A 236 15.59 -27.79 3.70
C LEU A 236 16.88 -28.30 4.35
N GLY A 237 17.66 -27.41 4.95
CA GLY A 237 18.93 -27.76 5.61
C GLY A 237 18.75 -28.67 6.83
N ARG A 238 17.61 -28.63 7.52
CA ARG A 238 17.27 -29.60 8.57
C ARG A 238 16.91 -30.97 7.99
N HIS A 239 16.12 -31.00 6.92
CA HIS A 239 15.73 -32.25 6.27
C HIS A 239 16.93 -33.03 5.72
N LYS A 240 17.85 -32.34 5.04
CA LYS A 240 19.08 -32.94 4.52
C LYS A 240 19.97 -33.53 5.62
N ARG A 241 20.05 -32.88 6.78
CA ARG A 241 20.81 -33.39 7.94
C ARG A 241 20.20 -34.65 8.55
N ILE A 242 18.88 -34.71 8.69
CA ILE A 242 18.17 -35.88 9.23
C ILE A 242 18.30 -37.08 8.28
N GLY A 243 18.25 -36.86 6.96
CA GLY A 243 18.48 -37.91 5.97
C GLY A 243 19.89 -38.51 6.04
N ILE A 244 20.92 -37.68 6.29
CA ILE A 244 22.30 -38.14 6.44
C ILE A 244 22.48 -38.97 7.72
N THR A 245 21.90 -38.55 8.85
CA THR A 245 22.02 -39.28 10.12
C THR A 245 21.32 -40.64 10.10
N ASN A 246 20.20 -40.76 9.39
CA ASN A 246 19.50 -42.05 9.26
C ASN A 246 20.23 -43.03 8.32
N ALA A 247 20.91 -42.50 7.29
CA ALA A 247 21.75 -43.31 6.40
C ALA A 247 23.06 -43.80 7.04
N THR A 248 23.54 -43.14 8.10
CA THR A 248 24.78 -43.54 8.82
C THR A 248 24.54 -44.48 10.00
N LEU A 249 23.30 -44.61 10.49
CA LEU A 249 22.94 -45.50 11.60
C LEU A 249 22.29 -46.84 11.15
N GLY A 250 22.06 -47.01 9.85
CA GLY A 250 21.50 -48.23 9.26
C GLY A 250 22.49 -49.04 8.41
N ALA A 251 23.80 -48.78 8.55
CA ALA A 251 24.89 -49.47 7.86
C ALA A 251 25.76 -50.24 8.86
#